data_AF-A0A5D0MK02-F1
#
_entry.id   AF-A0A5D0MK02-F1
#
_cell.length_a   1.000
_cell.length_b   1.000
_cell.length_c   1.000
_cell.angle_alpha   90.00
_cell.angle_beta   90.00
_cell.angle_gamma   90.00
#
_symmetry.space_group_name_H-M   'P 1'
#
loop_
_entity.id
_entity.type
_entity.pdbx_description
1 polymer ?
#
loop_
_entity_poly.entity_id
_entity_poly.type
_entity_poly.pdbx_seq_one_letter_code
_entity_poly.pdbx_strand_id
1 'polypeptide(L)'
;DKYIEDIILKRDLYNIVDEIFGKLNASHLGIWGEREKPHNTKYETGYFGAELDNNLVVKELLDLSSIVKKVSKNDRLLAVEGRKINGLKELDKKLTGKANKKLNLLFENAGSIEIELKTRKHFHDIYIKEKDIEKKRFVKRKSNNKLVYIHLHKMNDKNLKKFKDEIASFGSDKKGLILDIRNNSGGNIAKDILGILKRDVYAYSKRRYFNELTEEPTGYSWSKPVVVLINEKSFSNAEIFPLGFKNLKRGKVIGIPTAGGVIGTYHTTLMDGTNFRLPHVKWLTLDKKNMENMGVEPDIFIENHPEDILNGKDPQLDKAIEVIMKQIK
;
A
#
# COMPACT_ATOMS: atom_id res chain seq x y z
N ASP A 1 33.63 -18.82 6.53
CA ASP A 1 33.93 -17.38 6.56
C ASP A 1 34.96 -17.12 7.62
N LYS A 2 35.97 -16.28 7.34
CA LYS A 2 37.10 -16.02 8.26
C LYS A 2 36.70 -15.29 9.56
N TYR A 3 35.45 -14.83 9.64
CA TYR A 3 34.94 -13.97 10.70
C TYR A 3 34.04 -14.68 11.71
N ILE A 4 33.79 -15.98 11.56
CA ILE A 4 32.90 -16.72 12.48
C ILE A 4 33.47 -16.74 13.90
N GLU A 5 34.79 -16.87 14.02
CA GLU A 5 35.51 -16.87 15.30
C GLU A 5 35.52 -15.48 15.98
N ASP A 6 35.24 -14.41 15.22
CA ASP A 6 35.21 -13.02 15.69
C ASP A 6 33.80 -12.54 16.08
N ILE A 7 32.78 -13.40 16.03
CA ILE A 7 31.39 -13.04 16.35
C ILE A 7 31.23 -12.87 17.87
N ILE A 8 30.89 -11.65 18.30
CA ILE A 8 30.65 -11.33 19.72
C ILE A 8 29.16 -11.12 19.99
N LEU A 9 28.42 -10.55 19.04
CA LEU A 9 26.99 -10.22 19.17
C LEU A 9 26.14 -10.95 18.12
N LYS A 10 24.87 -11.25 18.42
CA LYS A 10 23.91 -11.78 17.43
C LYS A 10 23.77 -10.87 16.21
N ARG A 11 23.91 -9.55 16.40
CA ARG A 11 23.94 -8.60 15.28
C ARG A 11 25.07 -8.89 14.30
N ASP A 12 26.24 -9.30 14.77
CA ASP A 12 27.41 -9.55 13.91
C ASP A 12 27.16 -10.82 13.07
N LEU A 13 26.61 -11.87 13.70
CA LEU A 13 26.13 -13.05 12.98
C LEU A 13 25.12 -12.69 11.90
N TYR A 14 24.12 -11.86 12.21
CA TYR A 14 23.07 -11.50 11.26
C TYR A 14 23.64 -10.71 10.06
N ASN A 15 24.60 -9.82 10.29
CA ASN A 15 25.28 -9.10 9.21
C ASN A 15 26.05 -10.05 8.28
N ILE A 16 26.79 -11.01 8.84
CA ILE A 16 27.51 -12.02 8.03
C ILE A 16 26.52 -12.87 7.23
N VAL A 17 25.40 -13.26 7.83
CA VAL A 17 24.35 -14.01 7.11
C VAL A 17 23.71 -13.17 6.02
N ASP A 18 23.45 -11.88 6.24
CA ASP A 18 22.93 -10.98 5.21
C ASP A 18 23.91 -10.84 4.01
N GLU A 19 25.23 -10.86 4.24
CA GLU A 19 26.22 -10.92 3.15
C GLU A 19 26.18 -12.26 2.40
N ILE A 20 26.03 -13.38 3.10
CA ILE A 20 25.85 -14.71 2.49
C ILE A 20 24.57 -14.73 1.64
N PHE A 21 23.49 -14.14 2.13
CA PHE A 21 22.24 -13.98 1.39
C PHE A 21 22.41 -13.14 0.12
N GLY A 22 23.21 -12.07 0.17
CA GLY A 22 23.55 -11.29 -1.01
C GLY A 22 24.16 -12.14 -2.14
N LYS A 23 24.95 -13.17 -1.79
CA LYS A 23 25.55 -14.09 -2.78
C LYS A 23 24.54 -15.06 -3.41
N LEU A 24 23.41 -15.35 -2.74
CA LEU A 24 22.37 -16.22 -3.29
C LEU A 24 21.58 -15.54 -4.43
N ASN A 25 21.67 -14.20 -4.54
CA ASN A 25 21.00 -13.41 -5.58
C ASN A 25 19.50 -13.76 -5.74
N ALA A 26 18.82 -13.88 -4.60
CA ALA A 26 17.41 -14.24 -4.50
C ALA A 26 16.67 -13.22 -3.63
N SER A 27 15.44 -12.87 -4.01
CA SER A 27 14.56 -12.05 -3.20
C SER A 27 14.06 -12.78 -1.96
N HIS A 28 13.46 -12.00 -1.06
CA HIS A 28 12.79 -12.47 0.14
C HIS A 28 13.68 -13.23 1.13
N LEU A 29 14.99 -12.97 1.10
CA LEU A 29 15.91 -13.45 2.12
C LEU A 29 15.81 -12.60 3.37
N GLY A 30 16.05 -13.19 4.53
CA GLY A 30 16.13 -12.42 5.76
C GLY A 30 16.43 -13.27 6.98
N ILE A 31 17.07 -12.63 7.96
CA ILE A 31 17.35 -13.18 9.28
C ILE A 31 16.89 -12.19 10.36
N TRP A 32 16.11 -12.68 11.31
CA TRP A 32 15.63 -11.87 12.43
C TRP A 32 15.40 -12.70 13.68
N GLY A 33 15.36 -12.03 14.81
CA GLY A 33 15.22 -12.65 16.12
C GLY A 33 15.47 -11.61 17.19
N GLU A 34 15.62 -12.07 18.43
CA GLU A 34 16.05 -11.19 19.49
C GLU A 34 17.50 -10.74 19.24
N ARG A 35 17.72 -9.42 19.23
CA ARG A 35 19.02 -8.79 19.07
C ARG A 35 19.38 -8.05 20.36
N GLU A 36 20.67 -7.96 20.66
CA GLU A 36 21.16 -7.10 21.72
C GLU A 36 20.72 -5.67 21.44
N LYS A 37 20.08 -5.04 22.42
CA LYS A 37 19.66 -3.64 22.32
C LYS A 37 20.78 -2.78 22.90
N PRO A 38 21.43 -1.89 22.12
CA PRO A 38 22.45 -1.00 22.67
C PRO A 38 21.89 -0.09 23.78
N HIS A 39 20.58 0.22 23.72
CA HIS A 39 19.85 0.94 24.77
C HIS A 39 18.46 0.33 24.98
N ASN A 40 18.01 0.21 26.23
CA ASN A 40 16.73 -0.43 26.59
C ASN A 40 15.49 0.46 26.36
N THR A 41 15.55 1.39 25.41
CA THR A 41 14.56 2.47 25.30
C THR A 41 13.77 2.38 24.00
N LYS A 42 12.53 1.86 24.10
CA LYS A 42 11.52 2.07 23.05
C LYS A 42 10.87 3.44 23.25
N TYR A 43 11.54 4.51 22.81
CA TYR A 43 10.87 5.81 22.69
C TYR A 43 10.15 5.86 21.35
N GLU A 44 8.81 5.82 21.38
CA GLU A 44 8.00 6.12 20.20
C GLU A 44 7.48 7.55 20.28
N THR A 45 7.73 8.34 19.24
CA THR A 45 7.17 9.68 19.07
C THR A 45 5.65 9.57 18.93
N GLY A 46 4.93 10.38 19.70
CA GLY A 46 3.47 10.46 19.60
C GLY A 46 3.03 11.44 18.51
N TYR A 47 2.01 11.08 17.75
CA TYR A 47 1.45 11.86 16.66
C TYR A 47 0.00 12.27 16.98
N PHE A 48 -0.39 13.50 16.68
CA PHE A 48 -1.72 14.03 17.01
C PHE A 48 -2.61 14.32 15.80
N GLY A 49 -2.21 13.94 14.58
CA GLY A 49 -3.06 14.05 13.40
C GLY A 49 -2.95 15.37 12.63
N ALA A 50 -1.92 16.18 12.88
CA ALA A 50 -1.63 17.39 12.12
C ALA A 50 -0.17 17.41 11.62
N GLU A 51 0.04 17.95 10.43
CA GLU A 51 1.35 18.32 9.90
C GLU A 51 1.55 19.82 10.11
N LEU A 52 2.66 20.20 10.74
CA LEU A 52 3.02 21.59 10.99
C LEU A 52 4.12 22.03 10.04
N ASP A 53 4.13 23.31 9.67
CA ASP A 53 5.27 23.95 9.01
C ASP A 53 6.39 24.29 10.01
N ASN A 54 7.49 24.88 9.52
CA ASN A 54 8.62 25.28 10.35
C ASN A 54 8.28 26.33 11.41
N ASN A 55 7.18 27.05 11.25
CA ASN A 55 6.67 28.07 12.16
C ASN A 55 5.58 27.53 13.10
N LEU A 56 5.45 26.20 13.21
CA LEU A 56 4.46 25.50 14.04
C LEU A 56 3.01 25.78 13.62
N VAL A 57 2.80 26.22 12.38
CA VAL A 57 1.47 26.47 11.82
C VAL A 57 0.94 25.19 11.16
N VAL A 58 -0.30 24.85 11.44
CA VAL A 58 -0.99 23.67 10.89
C VAL A 58 -1.15 23.82 9.38
N LYS A 59 -0.41 22.99 8.63
CA LYS A 59 -0.42 22.96 7.16
C LYS A 59 -1.46 21.96 6.63
N GLU A 60 -1.49 20.77 7.23
CA GLU A 60 -2.42 19.69 6.86
C GLU A 60 -2.97 19.03 8.14
N LEU A 61 -4.21 18.58 8.05
CA LEU A 61 -4.92 17.88 9.11
C LEU A 61 -5.44 16.56 8.54
N LEU A 62 -5.30 15.49 9.30
CA LEU A 62 -5.86 14.20 8.92
C LEU A 62 -7.35 14.19 9.28
N ASP A 63 -8.24 14.21 8.29
CA ASP A 63 -9.71 14.29 8.44
C ASP A 63 -10.32 13.21 9.36
N LEU A 64 -9.69 12.03 9.43
CA LEU A 64 -10.11 10.90 10.25
C LEU A 64 -9.46 10.90 11.64
N SER A 65 -8.61 11.87 11.95
CA SER A 65 -8.06 12.07 13.29
C SER A 65 -9.04 12.87 14.17
N SER A 66 -8.89 12.76 15.49
CA SER A 66 -9.78 13.48 16.42
C SER A 66 -9.49 14.99 16.51
N ILE A 67 -8.31 15.43 16.07
CA ILE A 67 -7.87 16.83 16.23
C ILE A 67 -8.68 17.81 15.37
N VAL A 68 -9.19 17.36 14.22
CA VAL A 68 -9.93 18.21 13.26
C VAL A 68 -11.23 18.78 13.81
N LYS A 69 -11.74 18.22 14.92
CA LYS A 69 -12.91 18.74 15.63
C LYS A 69 -12.63 20.00 16.44
N LYS A 70 -11.34 20.31 16.69
CA LYS A 70 -10.92 21.39 17.58
C LYS A 70 -9.96 22.35 16.90
N VAL A 71 -9.06 21.85 16.05
CA VAL A 71 -8.01 22.64 15.40
C VAL A 71 -8.30 22.76 13.91
N SER A 72 -8.00 23.92 13.35
CA SER A 72 -8.15 24.21 11.93
C SER A 72 -6.81 24.42 11.24
N LYS A 73 -6.81 24.35 9.91
CA LYS A 73 -5.65 24.77 9.10
C LYS A 73 -5.30 26.22 9.41
N ASN A 74 -4.01 26.55 9.36
CA ASN A 74 -3.42 27.83 9.73
C ASN A 74 -3.45 28.17 11.22
N ASP A 75 -3.94 27.29 12.10
CA ASP A 75 -3.78 27.47 13.54
C ASP A 75 -2.32 27.22 13.95
N ARG A 76 -1.80 27.95 14.94
CA ARG A 76 -0.40 27.84 15.37
C ARG A 76 -0.30 27.14 16.71
N LEU A 77 0.57 26.13 16.81
CA LEU A 77 0.90 25.49 18.08
C LEU A 77 1.87 26.38 18.88
N LEU A 78 1.47 26.78 20.09
CA LEU A 78 2.22 27.69 20.95
C LEU A 78 2.96 26.98 22.09
N ALA A 79 2.34 25.97 22.70
CA ALA A 79 2.90 25.29 23.86
C ALA A 79 2.48 23.81 23.95
N VAL A 80 3.30 23.02 24.64
CA VAL A 80 3.04 21.62 24.97
C VAL A 80 3.22 21.44 26.46
N GLU A 81 2.21 20.90 27.15
CA GLU A 81 2.19 20.75 28.62
C GLU A 81 2.49 22.06 29.36
N GLY A 82 1.86 23.16 28.91
CA GLY A 82 2.02 24.50 29.48
C GLY A 82 3.38 25.16 29.23
N ARG A 83 4.31 24.52 28.49
CA ARG A 83 5.62 25.08 28.15
C ARG A 83 5.65 25.53 26.70
N LYS A 84 5.95 26.81 26.48
CA LYS A 84 6.13 27.36 25.13
C LYS A 84 7.19 26.59 24.35
N ILE A 85 6.97 26.47 23.05
CA ILE A 85 7.91 25.86 22.10
C ILE A 85 8.24 26.85 20.99
N ASN A 86 9.48 26.82 20.51
CA ASN A 86 9.99 27.77 19.52
C ASN A 86 10.28 27.14 18.14
N GLY A 87 10.01 25.84 17.98
CA GLY A 87 10.17 25.17 16.68
C GLY A 87 10.03 23.65 16.75
N LEU A 88 10.10 23.00 15.59
CA LEU A 88 9.87 21.56 15.42
C LEU A 88 10.81 20.69 16.28
N LYS A 89 12.07 21.09 16.45
CA LYS A 89 13.04 20.35 17.28
C LYS A 89 12.62 20.26 18.75
N GLU A 90 12.03 21.31 19.31
CA GLU A 90 11.51 21.31 20.68
C GLU A 90 10.22 20.49 20.78
N LEU A 91 9.36 20.61 19.78
CA LEU A 91 8.16 19.79 19.65
C LEU A 91 8.50 18.29 19.63
N ASP A 92 9.43 17.87 18.77
CA ASP A 92 9.85 16.48 18.63
C ASP A 92 10.35 15.91 19.97
N LYS A 93 11.15 16.68 20.71
CA LYS A 93 11.61 16.29 22.06
C LYS A 93 10.45 16.10 23.03
N LYS A 94 9.39 16.92 22.92
CA LYS A 94 8.19 16.81 23.77
C LYS A 94 7.31 15.63 23.40
N LEU A 95 7.25 15.26 22.12
CA LEU A 95 6.44 14.15 21.62
C LEU A 95 7.14 12.79 21.74
N THR A 96 8.47 12.77 21.79
CA THR A 96 9.28 11.54 21.92
C THR A 96 8.95 10.79 23.21
N GLY A 97 8.63 9.49 23.10
CA GLY A 97 8.26 8.66 24.25
C GLY A 97 6.85 8.91 24.80
N LYS A 98 6.01 9.61 24.02
CA LYS A 98 4.63 9.98 24.39
C LYS A 98 3.54 9.32 23.54
N ALA A 99 3.88 8.37 22.67
CA ALA A 99 2.86 7.58 21.97
C ALA A 99 1.88 6.93 22.98
N ASN A 100 0.58 6.96 22.65
CA ASN A 100 -0.54 6.50 23.48
C ASN A 100 -0.73 7.23 24.82
N LYS A 101 -0.09 8.39 25.00
CA LYS A 101 -0.32 9.27 26.16
C LYS A 101 -1.16 10.47 25.76
N LYS A 102 -1.93 10.98 26.72
CA LYS A 102 -2.63 12.26 26.59
C LYS A 102 -1.66 13.40 26.82
N LEU A 103 -1.67 14.37 25.91
CA LEU A 103 -0.94 15.63 26.06
C LEU A 103 -1.88 16.82 25.91
N ASN A 104 -1.59 17.87 26.66
CA ASN A 104 -2.18 19.19 26.48
C ASN A 104 -1.36 19.99 25.46
N LEU A 105 -2.01 20.39 24.38
CA LEU A 105 -1.46 21.24 23.34
C LEU A 105 -2.19 22.59 23.38
N LEU A 106 -1.46 23.69 23.43
CA LEU A 106 -2.02 25.03 23.35
C LEU A 106 -1.85 25.56 21.94
N PHE A 107 -2.96 25.77 21.25
CA PHE A 107 -3.01 26.44 19.96
C PHE A 107 -3.45 27.90 20.12
N GLU A 108 -3.09 28.73 19.16
CA GLU A 108 -3.40 30.17 19.13
C GLU A 108 -4.92 30.42 19.06
N ASN A 109 -5.62 29.74 18.17
CA ASN A 109 -7.07 29.93 17.98
C ASN A 109 -7.90 28.88 18.70
N ALA A 110 -7.49 27.60 18.67
CA ALA A 110 -8.24 26.53 19.33
C ALA A 110 -8.06 26.48 20.85
N GLY A 111 -7.13 27.26 21.41
CA GLY A 111 -6.82 27.26 22.83
C GLY A 111 -6.21 25.94 23.31
N SER A 112 -6.40 25.63 24.60
CA SER A 112 -5.85 24.43 25.22
C SER A 112 -6.69 23.21 24.88
N ILE A 113 -6.06 22.20 24.27
CA ILE A 113 -6.69 20.94 23.92
C ILE A 113 -5.94 19.76 24.54
N GLU A 114 -6.68 18.88 25.22
CA GLU A 114 -6.17 17.55 25.56
C GLU A 114 -6.42 16.59 24.38
N ILE A 115 -5.36 15.91 23.93
CA ILE A 115 -5.43 14.90 22.88
C ILE A 115 -4.57 13.68 23.21
N GLU A 116 -5.09 12.49 22.91
CA GLU A 116 -4.32 11.25 23.00
C GLU A 116 -3.44 11.09 21.75
N LEU A 117 -2.13 11.07 21.95
CA LEU A 117 -1.17 10.85 20.88
C LEU A 117 -1.21 9.40 20.40
N LYS A 118 -1.00 9.21 19.11
CA LYS A 118 -1.00 7.91 18.45
C LYS A 118 0.41 7.48 18.06
N THR A 119 0.59 6.18 17.90
CA THR A 119 1.83 5.58 17.37
C THR A 119 2.07 6.03 15.93
N ARG A 120 3.33 5.95 15.46
CA ARG A 120 3.66 6.25 14.05
C ARG A 120 2.86 5.35 13.11
N LYS A 121 2.71 4.08 13.48
CA LYS A 121 1.93 3.09 12.72
C LYS A 121 0.48 3.53 12.57
N HIS A 122 -0.18 3.90 13.68
CA HIS A 122 -1.57 4.31 13.65
C HIS A 122 -1.78 5.59 12.84
N PHE A 123 -0.90 6.58 12.99
CA PHE A 123 -0.91 7.80 12.18
C PHE A 123 -0.78 7.48 10.68
N HIS A 124 0.17 6.60 10.31
CA HIS A 124 0.38 6.20 8.94
C HIS A 124 -0.83 5.43 8.36
N ASP A 125 -1.46 4.55 9.14
CA ASP A 125 -2.66 3.82 8.73
C ASP A 125 -3.83 4.76 8.42
N ILE A 126 -3.99 5.83 9.22
CA ILE A 126 -4.99 6.89 8.96
C ILE A 126 -4.65 7.64 7.67
N TYR A 127 -3.41 8.11 7.55
CA TYR A 127 -2.93 8.85 6.37
C TYR A 127 -3.20 8.07 5.08
N ILE A 128 -2.84 6.78 5.04
CA ILE A 128 -3.09 5.92 3.88
C ILE A 128 -4.59 5.85 3.55
N LYS A 129 -5.44 5.67 4.57
CA LYS A 129 -6.89 5.56 4.39
C LYS A 129 -7.49 6.85 3.83
N GLU A 130 -6.99 8.01 4.24
CA GLU A 130 -7.42 9.30 3.69
C GLU A 130 -7.00 9.48 2.24
N LYS A 131 -5.73 9.18 1.90
CA LYS A 131 -5.28 9.24 0.51
C LYS A 131 -6.06 8.29 -0.40
N ASP A 132 -6.47 7.12 0.09
CA ASP A 132 -7.38 6.24 -0.64
C ASP A 132 -8.76 6.88 -0.88
N ILE A 133 -9.33 7.55 0.12
CA ILE A 133 -10.62 8.25 0.01
C ILE A 133 -10.52 9.43 -0.97
N GLU A 134 -9.44 10.21 -0.90
CA GLU A 134 -9.16 11.30 -1.83
C GLU A 134 -9.10 10.79 -3.27
N LYS A 135 -8.34 9.72 -3.53
CA LYS A 135 -8.25 9.10 -4.87
C LYS A 135 -9.61 8.56 -5.34
N LYS A 136 -10.39 7.92 -4.46
CA LYS A 136 -11.77 7.50 -4.78
C LYS A 136 -12.65 8.69 -5.19
N ARG A 137 -12.61 9.79 -4.43
CA ARG A 137 -13.36 11.03 -4.75
C ARG A 137 -12.89 11.64 -6.07
N PHE A 138 -11.58 11.65 -6.31
CA PHE A 138 -10.98 12.15 -7.55
C PHE A 138 -11.46 11.35 -8.77
N VAL A 139 -11.33 10.02 -8.74
CA VAL A 139 -11.80 9.13 -9.81
C VAL A 139 -13.31 9.27 -10.01
N LYS A 140 -14.10 9.34 -8.93
CA LYS A 140 -15.54 9.55 -9.01
C LYS A 140 -15.87 10.86 -9.72
N ARG A 141 -15.21 11.97 -9.38
CA ARG A 141 -15.43 13.26 -10.04
C ARG A 141 -15.00 13.24 -11.51
N LYS A 142 -13.77 12.79 -11.80
CA LYS A 142 -13.20 12.79 -13.15
C LYS A 142 -13.91 11.85 -14.12
N SER A 143 -14.48 10.76 -13.63
CA SER A 143 -15.22 9.80 -14.45
C SER A 143 -16.72 10.03 -14.50
N ASN A 144 -17.24 11.11 -13.91
CA ASN A 144 -18.68 11.33 -13.72
C ASN A 144 -19.37 10.11 -13.07
N ASN A 145 -18.74 9.58 -12.01
CA ASN A 145 -19.19 8.44 -11.21
C ASN A 145 -19.33 7.13 -12.01
N LYS A 146 -18.65 7.00 -13.16
CA LYS A 146 -18.66 5.79 -14.00
C LYS A 146 -17.66 4.73 -13.55
N LEU A 147 -16.62 5.06 -12.80
CA LEU A 147 -15.55 4.12 -12.42
C LEU A 147 -15.58 3.75 -10.94
N VAL A 148 -15.24 2.50 -10.64
CA VAL A 148 -14.81 2.07 -9.30
C VAL A 148 -13.29 2.25 -9.22
N TYR A 149 -12.81 2.75 -8.09
CA TYR A 149 -11.38 2.74 -7.75
C TYR A 149 -11.18 1.90 -6.49
N ILE A 150 -10.33 0.88 -6.59
CA ILE A 150 -9.96 0.02 -5.46
C ILE A 150 -8.45 0.03 -5.35
N HIS A 151 -7.93 0.39 -4.18
CA HIS A 151 -6.52 0.26 -3.84
C HIS A 151 -6.31 -0.96 -2.92
N LEU A 152 -5.50 -1.91 -3.37
CA LEU A 152 -5.08 -3.07 -2.58
C LEU A 152 -3.63 -2.86 -2.12
N HIS A 153 -3.45 -2.63 -0.83
CA HIS A 153 -2.13 -2.37 -0.23
C HIS A 153 -1.35 -3.66 0.08
N LYS A 154 -2.06 -4.79 0.18
CA LYS A 154 -1.50 -6.13 0.39
C LYS A 154 -2.33 -7.17 -0.35
N MET A 155 -1.72 -8.29 -0.68
CA MET A 155 -2.39 -9.46 -1.23
C MET A 155 -2.82 -10.43 -0.11
N ASN A 156 -3.67 -9.96 0.82
CA ASN A 156 -4.16 -10.76 1.95
C ASN A 156 -5.70 -10.81 2.01
N ASP A 157 -6.25 -11.72 2.83
CA ASP A 157 -7.70 -11.97 2.90
C ASP A 157 -8.52 -10.73 3.25
N LYS A 158 -7.99 -9.82 4.07
CA LYS A 158 -8.65 -8.54 4.38
C LYS A 158 -8.83 -7.68 3.11
N ASN A 159 -7.80 -7.60 2.27
CA ASN A 159 -7.87 -6.87 1.00
C ASN A 159 -8.71 -7.64 -0.04
N LEU A 160 -8.69 -8.97 -0.04
CA LEU A 160 -9.58 -9.77 -0.88
C LEU A 160 -11.06 -9.54 -0.54
N LYS A 161 -11.39 -9.50 0.76
CA LYS A 161 -12.74 -9.18 1.23
C LYS A 161 -13.14 -7.77 0.79
N LYS A 162 -12.27 -6.77 1.03
CA LYS A 162 -12.50 -5.38 0.57
C LYS A 162 -12.76 -5.35 -0.95
N PHE A 163 -11.94 -6.04 -1.73
CA PHE A 163 -12.11 -6.14 -3.18
C PHE A 163 -13.50 -6.66 -3.53
N LYS A 164 -13.88 -7.84 -3.01
CA LYS A 164 -15.19 -8.49 -3.23
C LYS A 164 -16.37 -7.60 -2.81
N ASP A 165 -16.29 -6.98 -1.63
CA ASP A 165 -17.36 -6.10 -1.10
C ASP A 165 -17.55 -4.86 -1.99
N GLU A 166 -16.46 -4.25 -2.47
CA GLU A 166 -16.54 -3.06 -3.33
C GLU A 166 -17.07 -3.39 -4.73
N ILE A 167 -16.62 -4.49 -5.34
CA ILE A 167 -17.18 -4.89 -6.64
C ILE A 167 -18.64 -5.34 -6.53
N ALA A 168 -19.07 -5.91 -5.40
CA ALA A 168 -20.47 -6.28 -5.18
C ALA A 168 -21.36 -5.05 -4.98
N SER A 169 -20.87 -4.07 -4.22
CA SER A 169 -21.61 -2.86 -3.88
C SER A 169 -21.76 -1.89 -5.06
N PHE A 170 -20.76 -1.83 -5.95
CA PHE A 170 -20.71 -0.84 -7.03
C PHE A 170 -20.78 -1.46 -8.43
N GLY A 171 -20.77 -2.79 -8.53
CA GLY A 171 -20.62 -3.49 -9.80
C GLY A 171 -21.78 -3.36 -10.76
N SER A 172 -23.01 -3.09 -10.31
CA SER A 172 -24.16 -2.87 -11.20
C SER A 172 -24.03 -1.54 -11.96
N ASP A 173 -23.78 -0.45 -11.22
CA ASP A 173 -23.95 0.92 -11.73
C ASP A 173 -22.69 1.47 -12.42
N LYS A 174 -21.54 0.90 -12.08
CA LYS A 174 -20.24 1.35 -12.60
C LYS A 174 -19.93 0.68 -13.92
N LYS A 175 -19.16 1.34 -14.76
CA LYS A 175 -18.83 0.91 -16.12
C LYS A 175 -17.40 0.39 -16.26
N GLY A 176 -16.54 0.59 -15.26
CA GLY A 176 -15.18 0.05 -15.26
C GLY A 176 -14.52 0.12 -13.88
N LEU A 177 -13.39 -0.55 -13.75
CA LEU A 177 -12.62 -0.68 -12.52
C LEU A 177 -11.17 -0.21 -12.74
N ILE A 178 -10.72 0.71 -11.91
CA ILE A 178 -9.29 0.97 -11.71
C ILE A 178 -8.87 0.19 -10.46
N LEU A 179 -7.97 -0.77 -10.65
CA LEU A 179 -7.38 -1.56 -9.58
C LEU A 179 -5.95 -1.08 -9.33
N ASP A 180 -5.76 -0.33 -8.26
CA ASP A 180 -4.46 0.18 -7.84
C ASP A 180 -3.75 -0.83 -6.94
N ILE A 181 -2.55 -1.25 -7.33
CA ILE A 181 -1.67 -2.12 -6.53
C ILE A 181 -0.28 -1.50 -6.34
N ARG A 182 -0.16 -0.17 -6.54
CA ARG A 182 1.06 0.57 -6.22
C ARG A 182 1.36 0.45 -4.72
N ASN A 183 2.63 0.32 -4.35
CA ASN A 183 3.06 0.12 -2.96
C ASN A 183 2.53 -1.15 -2.29
N ASN A 184 2.10 -2.15 -3.08
CA ASN A 184 1.62 -3.42 -2.55
C ASN A 184 2.77 -4.38 -2.26
N SER A 185 2.96 -4.70 -0.97
CA SER A 185 4.05 -5.58 -0.49
C SER A 185 3.84 -7.09 -0.73
N GLY A 186 2.80 -7.50 -1.46
CA GLY A 186 2.53 -8.90 -1.78
C GLY A 186 1.68 -9.64 -0.75
N GLY A 187 1.77 -10.97 -0.77
CA GLY A 187 0.87 -11.91 -0.09
C GLY A 187 0.56 -13.14 -0.97
N ASN A 188 -0.69 -13.58 -1.11
CA ASN A 188 -1.02 -14.83 -1.81
C ASN A 188 -2.37 -14.87 -2.57
N ILE A 189 -3.10 -13.76 -2.67
CA ILE A 189 -4.45 -13.72 -3.27
C ILE A 189 -4.50 -13.42 -4.78
N ALA A 190 -3.35 -13.33 -5.48
CA ALA A 190 -3.34 -12.99 -6.91
C ALA A 190 -4.24 -13.91 -7.74
N LYS A 191 -4.21 -15.22 -7.45
CA LYS A 191 -5.07 -16.21 -8.14
C LYS A 191 -6.56 -15.95 -7.93
N ASP A 192 -6.95 -15.49 -6.75
CA ASP A 192 -8.35 -15.25 -6.38
C ASP A 192 -8.88 -14.02 -7.11
N ILE A 193 -8.08 -12.95 -7.17
CA ILE A 193 -8.42 -11.74 -7.93
C ILE A 193 -8.46 -12.08 -9.43
N LEU A 194 -7.46 -12.81 -9.95
CA LEU A 194 -7.44 -13.23 -11.36
C LEU A 194 -8.65 -14.10 -11.71
N GLY A 195 -9.08 -15.01 -10.83
CA GLY A 195 -10.27 -15.83 -11.04
C GLY A 195 -11.55 -14.99 -11.21
N ILE A 196 -11.73 -13.97 -10.36
CA ILE A 196 -12.86 -13.02 -10.45
C ILE A 196 -12.79 -12.21 -11.75
N LEU A 197 -11.58 -11.81 -12.17
CA LEU A 197 -11.40 -10.99 -13.36
C LEU A 197 -11.44 -11.80 -14.66
N LYS A 198 -11.08 -13.09 -14.65
CA LYS A 198 -11.03 -13.97 -15.83
C LYS A 198 -12.40 -14.11 -16.50
N ARG A 199 -13.47 -14.18 -15.69
CA ARG A 199 -14.86 -14.26 -16.14
C ARG A 199 -15.11 -15.38 -17.16
N ASP A 200 -14.94 -16.63 -16.72
CA ASP A 200 -15.25 -17.80 -17.56
C ASP A 200 -16.78 -17.98 -17.68
N VAL A 201 -17.35 -17.77 -18.87
CA VAL A 201 -18.76 -18.02 -19.18
C VAL A 201 -18.96 -19.49 -19.53
N TYR A 202 -19.85 -20.19 -18.82
CA TYR A 202 -20.12 -21.62 -19.05
C TYR A 202 -21.42 -21.89 -19.83
N ALA A 203 -22.35 -20.93 -19.83
CA ALA A 203 -23.61 -21.06 -20.55
C ALA A 203 -24.17 -19.68 -20.94
N TYR A 204 -25.20 -19.71 -21.79
CA TYR A 204 -26.06 -18.57 -22.06
C TYR A 204 -27.49 -18.93 -21.68
N SER A 205 -28.17 -18.04 -20.98
CA SER A 205 -29.61 -18.14 -20.70
C SER A 205 -30.38 -17.12 -21.53
N LYS A 206 -31.63 -17.47 -21.90
CA LYS A 206 -32.53 -16.57 -22.65
C LYS A 206 -33.88 -16.54 -21.96
N ARG A 207 -34.40 -15.34 -21.68
CA ARG A 207 -35.75 -15.19 -21.10
C ARG A 207 -36.81 -15.30 -22.21
N ARG A 208 -37.96 -15.90 -21.89
CA ARG A 208 -39.04 -16.26 -22.85
C ARG A 208 -39.51 -15.12 -23.77
N TYR A 209 -39.38 -13.86 -23.35
CA TYR A 209 -39.84 -12.69 -24.10
C TYR A 209 -38.74 -11.64 -24.37
N PHE A 210 -37.47 -12.00 -24.19
CA PHE A 210 -36.33 -11.11 -24.44
C PHE A 210 -35.42 -11.75 -25.48
N ASN A 211 -34.93 -10.95 -26.44
CA ASN A 211 -34.04 -11.43 -27.49
C ASN A 211 -32.58 -11.53 -27.05
N GLU A 212 -32.22 -10.90 -25.93
CA GLU A 212 -30.86 -10.85 -25.41
C GLU A 212 -30.49 -12.17 -24.70
N LEU A 213 -29.30 -12.70 -25.02
CA LEU A 213 -28.67 -13.76 -24.25
C LEU A 213 -28.03 -13.17 -23.00
N THR A 214 -28.22 -13.83 -21.86
CA THR A 214 -27.53 -13.53 -20.61
C THR A 214 -26.36 -14.51 -20.47
N GLU A 215 -25.14 -14.00 -20.32
CA GLU A 215 -23.96 -14.81 -20.03
C GLU A 215 -24.01 -15.34 -18.59
N GLU A 216 -23.81 -16.64 -18.43
CA GLU A 216 -23.72 -17.32 -17.13
C GLU A 216 -22.26 -17.62 -16.79
N PRO A 217 -21.61 -16.86 -15.88
CA PRO A 217 -20.24 -17.12 -15.47
C PRO A 217 -20.13 -18.22 -14.42
N THR A 218 -19.01 -18.94 -14.38
CA THR A 218 -18.73 -20.04 -13.42
C THR A 218 -18.67 -19.59 -11.96
N GLY A 219 -18.70 -18.28 -11.72
CA GLY A 219 -18.80 -17.71 -10.40
C GLY A 219 -18.90 -16.19 -10.44
N TYR A 220 -18.78 -15.60 -9.26
CA TYR A 220 -18.78 -14.17 -9.10
C TYR A 220 -17.61 -13.52 -9.86
N SER A 221 -17.92 -12.65 -10.83
CA SER A 221 -16.94 -12.13 -11.78
C SER A 221 -17.14 -10.66 -12.11
N TRP A 222 -16.05 -9.98 -12.43
CA TRP A 222 -16.08 -8.62 -12.95
C TRP A 222 -16.05 -8.64 -14.47
N SER A 223 -17.09 -8.06 -15.05
CA SER A 223 -17.45 -8.21 -16.46
C SER A 223 -16.95 -7.06 -17.35
N LYS A 224 -16.71 -5.91 -16.74
CA LYS A 224 -16.53 -4.61 -17.40
C LYS A 224 -15.04 -4.26 -17.57
N PRO A 225 -14.65 -3.24 -18.36
CA PRO A 225 -13.26 -2.81 -18.48
C PRO A 225 -12.50 -2.70 -17.14
N VAL A 226 -11.22 -3.08 -17.15
CA VAL A 226 -10.31 -2.99 -15.99
C VAL A 226 -8.99 -2.38 -16.43
N VAL A 227 -8.45 -1.49 -15.61
CA VAL A 227 -7.07 -1.00 -15.72
C VAL A 227 -6.37 -1.23 -14.38
N VAL A 228 -5.12 -1.66 -14.43
CA VAL A 228 -4.29 -1.93 -13.24
C VAL A 228 -3.18 -0.88 -13.14
N LEU A 229 -2.99 -0.31 -11.95
CA LEU A 229 -1.85 0.56 -11.65
C LEU A 229 -0.78 -0.21 -10.87
N ILE A 230 0.47 -0.12 -11.32
CA ILE A 230 1.66 -0.72 -10.69
C ILE A 230 2.74 0.33 -10.47
N ASN A 231 3.68 0.05 -9.56
CA ASN A 231 4.91 0.83 -9.44
C ASN A 231 6.07 -0.03 -8.92
N GLU A 232 7.22 0.60 -8.71
CA GLU A 232 8.47 0.01 -8.24
C GLU A 232 8.36 -0.62 -6.84
N LYS A 233 7.29 -0.31 -6.09
CA LYS A 233 7.01 -0.86 -4.76
C LYS A 233 5.93 -1.95 -4.77
N SER A 234 5.41 -2.31 -5.93
CA SER A 234 4.63 -3.54 -6.12
C SER A 234 5.60 -4.73 -6.10
N PHE A 235 5.48 -5.59 -5.09
CA PHE A 235 6.46 -6.65 -4.81
C PHE A 235 5.80 -8.02 -4.59
N SER A 236 6.50 -9.10 -4.91
CA SER A 236 6.05 -10.48 -4.64
C SER A 236 4.77 -10.85 -5.38
N ASN A 237 3.73 -11.30 -4.68
CA ASN A 237 2.45 -11.65 -5.30
C ASN A 237 1.75 -10.47 -6.00
N ALA A 238 2.15 -9.23 -5.69
CA ALA A 238 1.72 -8.04 -6.43
C ALA A 238 2.42 -7.89 -7.81
N GLU A 239 3.40 -8.72 -8.13
CA GLU A 239 4.04 -8.80 -9.45
C GLU A 239 3.50 -9.98 -10.25
N ILE A 240 3.20 -11.09 -9.57
CA ILE A 240 2.54 -12.25 -10.17
C ILE A 240 1.16 -11.86 -10.72
N PHE A 241 0.42 -11.00 -9.98
CA PHE A 241 -0.89 -10.51 -10.41
C PHE A 241 -0.88 -9.78 -11.76
N PRO A 242 -0.13 -8.68 -11.97
CA PRO A 242 -0.15 -7.96 -13.25
C PRO A 242 0.35 -8.82 -14.41
N LEU A 243 1.32 -9.73 -14.22
CA LEU A 243 1.69 -10.68 -15.26
C LEU A 243 0.50 -11.56 -15.66
N GLY A 244 -0.17 -12.19 -14.68
CA GLY A 244 -1.36 -12.99 -14.92
C GLY A 244 -2.48 -12.20 -15.60
N PHE A 245 -2.69 -10.95 -15.18
CA PHE A 245 -3.69 -10.05 -15.74
C PHE A 245 -3.42 -9.73 -17.23
N LYS A 246 -2.15 -9.47 -17.59
CA LYS A 246 -1.72 -9.29 -18.98
C LYS A 246 -1.93 -10.56 -19.81
N ASN A 247 -1.56 -11.73 -19.27
CA ASN A 247 -1.74 -13.02 -19.96
C ASN A 247 -3.21 -13.36 -20.21
N LEU A 248 -4.10 -13.00 -19.29
CA LEU A 248 -5.55 -13.12 -19.47
C LEU A 248 -6.13 -12.07 -20.43
N LYS A 249 -5.31 -11.15 -20.97
CA LYS A 249 -5.72 -10.04 -21.85
C LYS A 249 -6.86 -9.22 -21.26
N ARG A 250 -6.86 -9.05 -19.94
CA ARG A 250 -8.02 -8.54 -19.22
C ARG A 250 -8.15 -7.02 -19.24
N GLY A 251 -7.07 -6.33 -19.57
CA GLY A 251 -7.01 -4.87 -19.63
C GLY A 251 -5.58 -4.39 -19.80
N LYS A 252 -5.34 -3.11 -19.46
CA LYS A 252 -4.01 -2.50 -19.51
C LYS A 252 -3.42 -2.34 -18.12
N VAL A 253 -2.11 -2.57 -18.01
CA VAL A 253 -1.28 -2.27 -16.85
C VAL A 253 -0.56 -0.93 -17.10
N ILE A 254 -0.61 -0.01 -16.16
CA ILE A 254 -0.09 1.35 -16.30
C ILE A 254 0.78 1.68 -15.08
N GLY A 255 1.89 2.39 -15.30
CA GLY A 255 2.76 2.84 -14.22
C GLY A 255 4.24 2.70 -14.59
N ILE A 256 5.04 2.19 -13.66
CA ILE A 256 6.45 1.86 -13.88
C ILE A 256 6.72 0.40 -13.50
N PRO A 257 7.85 -0.20 -13.92
CA PRO A 257 8.16 -1.60 -13.65
C PRO A 257 8.08 -1.97 -12.17
N THR A 258 7.64 -3.19 -11.88
CA THR A 258 7.60 -3.72 -10.51
C THR A 258 8.99 -4.11 -9.99
N ALA A 259 9.09 -4.40 -8.69
CA ALA A 259 10.35 -4.54 -7.96
C ALA A 259 11.27 -5.70 -8.39
N GLY A 260 10.73 -6.76 -9.00
CA GLY A 260 11.47 -7.93 -9.49
C GLY A 260 11.74 -9.02 -8.46
N GLY A 261 10.99 -9.11 -7.36
CA GLY A 261 11.20 -10.15 -6.35
C GLY A 261 9.95 -10.99 -6.16
N VAL A 262 9.95 -12.24 -6.62
CA VAL A 262 8.77 -13.12 -6.62
C VAL A 262 9.00 -14.51 -6.02
N ILE A 263 10.22 -14.81 -5.57
CA ILE A 263 10.51 -16.12 -4.99
C ILE A 263 9.60 -16.39 -3.77
N GLY A 264 8.86 -17.50 -3.82
CA GLY A 264 8.12 -18.01 -2.69
C GLY A 264 9.08 -18.54 -1.63
N THR A 265 8.81 -18.26 -0.37
CA THR A 265 9.73 -18.55 0.73
C THR A 265 9.15 -19.52 1.74
N TYR A 266 10.04 -20.16 2.50
CA TYR A 266 9.70 -20.83 3.75
C TYR A 266 10.47 -20.21 4.91
N HIS A 267 10.03 -20.52 6.11
CA HIS A 267 10.63 -20.05 7.35
C HIS A 267 11.22 -21.23 8.11
N THR A 268 12.38 -21.03 8.72
CA THR A 268 12.95 -21.97 9.70
C THR A 268 13.40 -21.19 10.94
N THR A 269 13.31 -21.82 12.10
CA THR A 269 13.65 -21.22 13.39
C THR A 269 14.70 -22.07 14.08
N LEU A 270 15.80 -21.45 14.49
CA LEU A 270 16.87 -22.10 15.23
C LEU A 270 16.51 -22.21 16.72
N MET A 271 17.28 -23.02 17.46
CA MET A 271 17.05 -23.26 18.89
C MET A 271 17.12 -21.99 19.75
N ASP A 272 17.88 -20.99 19.32
CA ASP A 272 18.05 -19.71 20.01
C ASP A 272 16.95 -18.68 19.69
N GLY A 273 15.91 -19.08 18.94
CA GLY A 273 14.80 -18.24 18.48
C GLY A 273 15.11 -17.40 17.24
N THR A 274 16.30 -17.54 16.64
CA THR A 274 16.62 -16.89 15.36
C THR A 274 15.79 -17.48 14.24
N ASN A 275 15.19 -16.63 13.42
CA ASN A 275 14.36 -16.99 12.28
C ASN A 275 15.07 -16.66 10.98
N PHE A 276 14.95 -17.56 10.02
CA PHE A 276 15.40 -17.41 8.65
C PHE A 276 14.20 -17.39 7.72
N ARG A 277 14.26 -16.55 6.70
CA ARG A 277 13.40 -16.62 5.52
C ARG A 277 14.27 -17.04 4.34
N LEU A 278 13.92 -18.17 3.74
CA LEU A 278 14.73 -18.83 2.73
C LEU A 278 13.94 -19.03 1.43
N PRO A 279 14.61 -19.01 0.27
CA PRO A 279 13.98 -19.15 -1.03
C PRO A 279 13.54 -20.60 -1.24
N HIS A 280 12.36 -20.83 -1.82
CA HIS A 280 11.78 -22.16 -1.99
C HIS A 280 11.17 -22.39 -3.37
N VAL A 281 10.33 -21.46 -3.82
CA VAL A 281 9.49 -21.65 -5.01
C VAL A 281 9.81 -20.59 -6.04
N LYS A 282 10.20 -21.04 -7.24
CA LYS A 282 10.41 -20.18 -8.40
C LYS A 282 9.09 -19.92 -9.12
N TRP A 283 8.86 -18.67 -9.55
CA TRP A 283 7.75 -18.32 -10.43
C TRP A 283 8.24 -18.16 -11.87
N LEU A 284 7.51 -18.76 -12.80
CA LEU A 284 7.83 -18.76 -14.22
C LEU A 284 6.70 -18.11 -15.02
N THR A 285 7.07 -17.47 -16.12
CA THR A 285 6.14 -17.04 -17.16
C THR A 285 5.59 -18.26 -17.93
N LEU A 286 4.59 -18.05 -18.80
CA LEU A 286 4.01 -19.12 -19.62
C LEU A 286 5.03 -19.75 -20.60
N ASP A 287 6.01 -18.97 -21.05
CA ASP A 287 7.16 -19.44 -21.83
C ASP A 287 8.32 -19.95 -20.95
N LYS A 288 8.06 -20.25 -19.67
CA LYS A 288 8.97 -20.86 -18.70
C LYS A 288 10.20 -20.02 -18.35
N LYS A 289 10.17 -18.70 -18.55
CA LYS A 289 11.24 -17.78 -18.12
C LYS A 289 11.11 -17.46 -16.64
N ASN A 290 12.25 -17.29 -15.98
CA ASN A 290 12.31 -16.91 -14.57
C ASN A 290 11.76 -15.49 -14.38
N MET A 291 10.83 -15.27 -13.45
CA MET A 291 10.35 -13.91 -13.16
C MET A 291 11.24 -13.15 -12.16
N GLU A 292 12.05 -13.85 -11.39
CA GLU A 292 12.94 -13.22 -10.41
C GLU A 292 13.96 -12.31 -11.11
N ASN A 293 14.19 -11.13 -10.53
CA ASN A 293 15.03 -10.04 -11.03
C ASN A 293 14.59 -9.45 -12.39
N MET A 294 13.37 -9.75 -12.86
CA MET A 294 12.83 -9.16 -14.09
C MET A 294 11.81 -8.05 -13.83
N GLY A 295 10.97 -8.20 -12.81
CA GLY A 295 9.80 -7.35 -12.62
C GLY A 295 8.75 -7.55 -13.71
N VAL A 296 7.72 -6.71 -13.69
CA VAL A 296 6.65 -6.68 -14.70
C VAL A 296 6.57 -5.29 -15.29
N GLU A 297 6.86 -5.22 -16.59
CA GLU A 297 6.73 -4.00 -17.38
C GLU A 297 5.24 -3.60 -17.55
N PRO A 298 4.90 -2.30 -17.40
CA PRO A 298 3.58 -1.81 -17.72
C PRO A 298 3.31 -1.89 -19.24
N ASP A 299 2.05 -1.92 -19.64
CA ASP A 299 1.68 -1.70 -21.05
C ASP A 299 1.82 -0.22 -21.45
N ILE A 300 1.67 0.68 -20.48
CA ILE A 300 1.85 2.13 -20.65
C ILE A 300 2.76 2.60 -19.52
N PHE A 301 4.01 2.89 -19.87
CA PHE A 301 4.97 3.49 -18.95
C PHE A 301 4.60 4.95 -18.70
N ILE A 302 4.46 5.31 -17.42
CA ILE A 302 4.27 6.68 -16.97
C ILE A 302 4.75 6.82 -15.52
N GLU A 303 5.64 7.77 -15.30
CA GLU A 303 6.22 8.06 -14.00
C GLU A 303 5.44 9.18 -13.32
N ASN A 304 5.34 9.12 -11.98
CA ASN A 304 4.93 10.27 -11.19
C ASN A 304 6.22 10.96 -10.71
N HIS A 305 6.57 12.10 -11.30
CA HIS A 305 7.78 12.81 -10.93
C HIS A 305 7.64 13.46 -9.54
N PRO A 306 8.75 13.76 -8.84
CA PRO A 306 8.70 14.46 -7.56
C PRO A 306 7.88 15.76 -7.61
N GLU A 307 7.98 16.51 -8.71
CA GLU A 307 7.20 17.73 -8.94
C GLU A 307 5.70 17.47 -9.03
N ASP A 308 5.27 16.36 -9.62
CA ASP A 308 3.86 15.98 -9.65
C ASP A 308 3.33 15.75 -8.24
N ILE A 309 4.09 15.02 -7.43
CA ILE A 309 3.74 14.71 -6.04
C ILE A 309 3.63 16.02 -5.23
N LEU A 310 4.61 16.92 -5.36
CA LEU A 310 4.60 18.22 -4.68
C LEU A 310 3.40 19.10 -5.07
N ASN A 311 2.95 18.98 -6.32
CA ASN A 311 1.80 19.72 -6.84
C ASN A 311 0.46 18.95 -6.70
N GLY A 312 0.43 17.83 -5.98
CA GLY A 312 -0.77 17.03 -5.76
C GLY A 312 -1.34 16.38 -7.04
N LYS A 313 -0.49 16.16 -8.05
CA LYS A 313 -0.84 15.47 -9.30
C LYS A 313 -0.52 13.99 -9.21
N ASP A 314 -1.29 13.18 -9.93
CA ASP A 314 -1.05 11.74 -10.09
C ASP A 314 -1.21 11.37 -11.58
N PRO A 315 -0.19 11.65 -12.43
CA PRO A 315 -0.22 11.33 -13.86
C PRO A 315 -0.59 9.89 -14.18
N GLN A 316 -0.11 8.93 -13.38
CA GLN A 316 -0.49 7.52 -13.48
C GLN A 316 -2.00 7.32 -13.34
N LEU A 317 -2.63 7.89 -12.31
CA LEU A 317 -4.07 7.77 -12.09
C LEU A 317 -4.88 8.49 -13.17
N ASP A 318 -4.45 9.68 -13.59
CA ASP A 318 -5.07 10.42 -14.69
C ASP A 318 -5.03 9.60 -15.99
N LYS A 319 -3.89 8.97 -16.29
CA LYS A 319 -3.75 8.11 -17.47
C LYS A 319 -4.65 6.87 -17.39
N ALA A 320 -4.76 6.26 -16.21
CA ALA A 320 -5.67 5.13 -16.02
C ALA A 320 -7.13 5.51 -16.26
N ILE A 321 -7.57 6.68 -15.78
CA ILE A 321 -8.92 7.21 -16.04
C ILE A 321 -9.10 7.45 -17.54
N GLU A 322 -8.14 8.07 -18.22
CA GLU A 322 -8.21 8.32 -19.67
C GLU A 322 -8.37 7.02 -20.47
N VAL A 323 -7.53 6.02 -20.18
CA VAL A 323 -7.48 4.75 -20.91
C VAL A 323 -8.78 3.97 -20.72
N ILE A 324 -9.27 3.84 -19.48
CA ILE A 324 -10.47 3.05 -19.23
C ILE A 324 -11.73 3.75 -19.74
N MET A 325 -11.80 5.08 -19.70
CA MET A 325 -12.94 5.84 -20.22
C MET A 325 -13.08 5.72 -21.73
N LYS A 326 -11.97 5.49 -22.47
CA LYS A 326 -12.01 5.17 -23.90
C LYS A 326 -12.62 3.79 -24.19
N GLN A 327 -12.54 2.84 -23.25
CA GLN A 327 -13.08 1.48 -23.39
C GLN A 327 -14.56 1.37 -22.97
N ILE A 328 -15.10 2.39 -22.29
CA ILE A 328 -16.48 2.41 -21.77
C ILE A 328 -17.46 3.07 -22.75
N LYS A 329 -16.96 3.61 -23.86
CA LYS A 329 -17.77 4.35 -24.83
C LYS A 329 -18.91 3.54 -25.41
#